data_AF-A0A0F9Q3W7-F1
#
_entry.id   AF-A0A0F9Q3W7-F1
#
_cell.length_a   1.000
_cell.length_b   1.000
_cell.length_c   1.000
_cell.angle_alpha   90.00
_cell.angle_beta   90.00
_cell.angle_gamma   90.00
#
_symmetry.space_group_name_H-M   'P 1'
#
loop_
_entity.id
_entity.type
_entity.pdbx_description
1 polymer ?
#
loop_
_entity_poly.entity_id
_entity_poly.type
_entity_poly.pdbx_seq_one_letter_code
_entity_poly.pdbx_strand_id
1 'polypeptide(L)'
;MATTNIQKLTKDFAPTSKEVRFLNKTFPEFRQSLIDFAKVYFPDTYTDFNEASPGMMFIEMASFVGDVLSYYIDNQFRESLVNFAEEDESIISIAQAFGFRPKPATAAFTSADVFQLVPAQEVGSNFAPDSRFFLKIAANSVFQRSEDFGAVDFRNTKK
;
A
#
# COMPACT_ATOMS: atom_id res chain seq x y z
N MET A 1 19.47 -77.99 5.31
CA MET A 1 19.77 -77.13 4.14
C MET A 1 18.48 -76.99 3.34
N ALA A 2 17.89 -75.84 3.06
CA ALA A 2 18.18 -74.45 3.40
C ALA A 2 16.86 -73.65 3.29
N THR A 3 16.59 -72.87 4.36
CA THR A 3 16.03 -71.50 4.38
C THR A 3 14.68 -71.19 3.70
N THR A 4 13.64 -71.10 4.53
CA THR A 4 12.40 -70.32 4.27
C THR A 4 12.73 -68.83 4.31
N ASN A 5 12.51 -68.12 3.21
CA ASN A 5 12.65 -66.66 3.13
C ASN A 5 11.55 -65.98 3.97
N ILE A 6 11.93 -65.43 5.12
CA ILE A 6 11.09 -64.51 5.88
C ILE A 6 11.46 -63.10 5.39
N GLN A 7 10.61 -62.54 4.54
CA GLN A 7 10.68 -61.12 4.17
C GLN A 7 10.41 -60.30 5.44
N LYS A 8 11.45 -59.68 6.01
CA LYS A 8 11.30 -58.71 7.09
C LYS A 8 10.49 -57.53 6.54
N LEU A 9 9.27 -57.35 7.04
CA LEU A 9 8.55 -56.08 6.95
C LEU A 9 9.32 -55.06 7.79
N THR A 10 10.35 -54.46 7.21
CA THR A 10 11.00 -53.28 7.77
C THR A 10 9.98 -52.15 7.71
N LYS A 11 9.32 -51.90 8.83
CA LYS A 11 8.51 -50.69 9.02
C LYS A 11 9.50 -49.53 8.96
N ASP A 12 9.44 -48.78 7.88
CA ASP A 12 10.29 -47.61 7.70
C ASP A 12 9.84 -46.55 8.71
N PHE A 13 10.70 -46.30 9.71
CA PHE A 13 10.50 -45.25 10.73
C PHE A 13 11.15 -43.93 10.30
N ALA A 14 11.54 -43.79 9.04
CA ALA A 14 11.91 -42.49 8.50
C ALA A 14 10.72 -41.54 8.71
N PRO A 15 10.89 -40.37 9.35
CA PRO A 15 9.80 -39.43 9.48
C PRO A 15 9.32 -39.09 8.07
N THR A 16 8.10 -39.52 7.74
CA THR A 16 7.34 -39.03 6.60
C THR A 16 7.58 -37.53 6.55
N SER A 17 8.15 -37.07 5.44
CA SER A 17 8.45 -35.66 5.18
C SER A 17 7.35 -34.80 5.76
N LYS A 18 7.74 -33.75 6.50
CA LYS A 18 6.83 -32.81 7.16
C LYS A 18 5.84 -32.21 6.16
N GLU A 19 4.76 -32.93 5.86
CA GLU A 19 3.72 -32.51 4.94
C GLU A 19 2.78 -31.58 5.71
N VAL A 20 3.22 -30.32 5.82
CA VAL A 20 2.33 -29.26 6.24
C VAL A 20 1.46 -28.91 5.03
N ARG A 21 0.17 -29.20 5.11
CA ARG A 21 -0.79 -28.78 4.08
C ARG A 21 -1.14 -27.31 4.28
N PHE A 22 -0.73 -26.46 3.33
CA PHE A 22 -0.85 -24.99 3.40
C PHE A 22 -2.24 -24.44 3.03
N LEU A 23 -3.32 -25.22 3.20
CA LEU A 23 -4.68 -24.80 2.78
C LEU A 23 -5.55 -24.28 3.93
N ASN A 24 -5.10 -24.41 5.18
CA ASN A 24 -5.90 -23.94 6.30
C ASN A 24 -5.92 -22.41 6.28
N LYS A 25 -7.12 -21.84 6.19
CA LYS A 25 -7.32 -20.38 6.16
C LYS A 25 -8.08 -19.88 7.37
N THR A 26 -8.77 -20.75 8.09
CA THR A 26 -9.65 -20.38 9.20
C THR A 26 -9.20 -20.99 10.52
N PHE A 27 -9.55 -20.34 11.63
CA PHE A 27 -9.30 -20.83 12.99
C PHE A 27 -9.58 -22.33 13.22
N PRO A 28 -10.78 -22.88 12.91
CA PRO A 28 -11.07 -24.29 13.17
C PRO A 28 -10.20 -25.24 12.34
N GLU A 29 -9.81 -24.83 11.13
CA GLU A 29 -8.90 -25.59 10.26
C GLU A 29 -7.47 -25.60 10.83
N PHE A 30 -6.98 -24.45 11.31
CA PHE A 30 -5.69 -24.37 12.00
C PHE A 30 -5.68 -25.23 13.26
N ARG A 31 -6.74 -25.16 14.07
CA ARG A 31 -6.89 -25.97 15.29
C ARG A 31 -6.81 -27.45 14.96
N GLN A 32 -7.60 -27.90 13.99
CA GLN A 32 -7.63 -29.31 13.59
C GLN A 32 -6.28 -29.76 13.03
N SER A 33 -5.66 -28.94 12.17
CA SER A 33 -4.35 -29.27 11.60
C SER A 33 -3.23 -29.33 12.63
N LEU A 34 -3.28 -28.49 13.67
CA LEU A 34 -2.31 -28.51 14.76
C LEU A 34 -2.52 -29.71 15.69
N ILE A 35 -3.78 -30.12 15.92
CA ILE A 35 -4.11 -31.36 16.63
C ILE A 35 -3.59 -32.57 15.86
N ASP A 36 -3.83 -32.63 14.55
CA ASP A 36 -3.38 -33.74 13.71
C ASP A 36 -1.84 -33.77 13.61
N PHE A 37 -1.20 -32.60 13.56
CA PHE A 37 0.24 -32.47 13.70
C PHE A 37 0.73 -33.04 15.04
N ALA A 38 0.12 -32.65 16.17
CA ALA A 38 0.51 -33.15 17.48
C ALA A 38 0.34 -34.68 17.60
N LYS A 39 -0.73 -35.26 17.04
CA LYS A 39 -0.97 -36.72 17.02
C LYS A 39 0.09 -37.48 16.23
N VAL A 40 0.55 -36.94 15.10
CA VAL A 40 1.54 -37.60 14.25
C VAL A 40 2.94 -37.52 14.86
N TYR A 41 3.31 -36.36 15.44
CA TYR A 41 4.69 -36.09 15.85
C TYR A 41 4.96 -36.27 17.35
N PHE A 42 3.94 -36.22 18.19
CA PHE A 42 4.06 -36.40 19.64
C PHE A 42 3.05 -37.43 20.19
N PRO A 43 2.91 -38.62 19.57
CA PRO A 43 1.90 -39.61 19.97
C PRO A 43 2.08 -40.10 21.41
N ASP A 44 3.31 -40.19 21.90
CA ASP A 44 3.62 -40.73 23.23
C ASP A 44 3.59 -39.67 24.35
N THR A 45 3.72 -38.38 23.98
CA THR A 45 3.90 -37.28 24.94
C THR A 45 2.62 -36.48 25.17
N TYR A 46 1.72 -36.42 24.18
CA TYR A 46 0.51 -35.61 24.27
C TYR A 46 -0.68 -36.28 23.56
N THR A 47 -1.54 -36.92 24.35
CA THR A 47 -2.70 -37.69 23.86
C THR A 47 -4.05 -37.07 24.25
N ASP A 48 -4.07 -36.06 25.11
CA ASP A 48 -5.30 -35.45 25.64
C ASP A 48 -5.61 -34.12 24.95
N PHE A 49 -6.52 -34.17 23.96
CA PHE A 49 -7.01 -33.03 23.19
C PHE A 49 -8.38 -32.52 23.67
N ASN A 50 -8.71 -32.75 24.94
CA ASN A 50 -9.91 -32.17 25.53
C ASN A 50 -9.82 -30.63 25.60
N GLU A 51 -10.93 -29.94 25.36
CA GLU A 51 -11.03 -28.47 25.36
C GLU A 51 -10.65 -27.83 26.71
N ALA A 52 -10.69 -28.58 27.81
CA ALA A 52 -10.26 -28.11 29.13
C ALA A 52 -8.74 -28.24 29.41
N SER A 53 -7.98 -28.84 28.49
CA SER A 53 -6.55 -29.09 28.67
C SER A 53 -5.71 -27.83 28.43
N PRO A 54 -4.71 -27.53 29.28
CA PRO A 54 -3.78 -26.42 29.03
C PRO A 54 -3.04 -26.53 27.68
N GLY A 55 -2.82 -27.74 27.16
CA GLY A 55 -2.21 -27.92 25.84
C GLY A 55 -3.14 -27.54 24.69
N MET A 56 -4.46 -27.70 24.85
CA MET A 56 -5.45 -27.21 23.90
C MET A 56 -5.51 -25.68 23.88
N MET A 57 -5.37 -25.04 25.04
CA MET A 57 -5.26 -23.58 25.11
C MET A 57 -4.08 -23.05 24.27
N PHE A 58 -2.91 -23.71 24.30
CA PHE A 58 -1.78 -23.32 23.46
C PHE A 58 -2.03 -23.54 21.96
N ILE A 59 -2.71 -24.63 21.59
CA ILE A 59 -3.11 -24.88 20.19
C ILE A 59 -4.10 -23.81 19.72
N GLU A 60 -5.04 -23.41 20.57
CA GLU A 60 -6.00 -22.35 20.25
C GLU A 60 -5.33 -20.99 20.12
N MET A 61 -4.37 -20.65 20.98
CA MET A 61 -3.57 -19.43 20.84
C MET A 61 -2.75 -19.43 19.53
N ALA A 62 -2.11 -20.54 19.19
CA ALA A 62 -1.38 -20.68 17.93
C ALA A 62 -2.31 -20.58 16.71
N SER A 63 -3.51 -21.16 16.81
CA SER A 63 -4.54 -21.09 15.75
C SER A 63 -5.06 -19.67 15.56
N PHE A 64 -5.26 -18.91 16.64
CA PHE A 64 -5.67 -17.51 16.59
C PHE A 64 -4.63 -16.64 15.88
N VAL A 65 -3.35 -16.78 16.26
CA VAL A 65 -2.25 -16.06 15.59
C VAL A 65 -2.17 -16.45 14.11
N GLY A 66 -2.38 -17.72 13.78
CA GLY A 66 -2.40 -18.22 12.41
C GLY A 66 -3.52 -17.62 11.57
N ASP A 67 -4.73 -17.53 12.11
CA ASP A 67 -5.90 -16.93 11.45
C ASP A 67 -5.69 -15.45 11.13
N VAL A 68 -5.23 -14.68 12.11
CA VAL A 68 -4.93 -13.25 11.95
C VAL A 68 -3.80 -13.03 10.94
N LEU A 69 -2.73 -13.83 10.99
CA LEU A 69 -1.63 -13.73 10.04
C LEU A 69 -2.08 -14.09 8.61
N SER A 70 -2.89 -15.14 8.48
CA SER A 70 -3.48 -15.57 7.19
C SER A 70 -4.28 -14.44 6.55
N TYR A 71 -5.09 -13.73 7.34
CA TYR A 71 -5.83 -12.55 6.88
C TYR A 71 -4.90 -11.46 6.32
N TYR A 72 -3.84 -11.08 7.05
CA TYR A 72 -2.93 -10.04 6.59
C TYR A 72 -2.09 -10.45 5.37
N ILE A 73 -1.68 -11.71 5.28
CA ILE A 73 -0.94 -12.22 4.12
C ILE A 73 -1.81 -12.19 2.86
N ASP A 74 -3.07 -12.61 2.95
CA ASP A 74 -4.01 -12.57 1.82
C ASP A 74 -4.24 -11.12 1.37
N ASN A 75 -4.43 -10.20 2.33
CA ASN A 75 -4.58 -8.78 2.04
C ASN A 75 -3.35 -8.20 1.34
N GLN A 76 -2.16 -8.45 1.87
CA GLN A 76 -0.91 -7.98 1.27
C GLN A 76 -0.67 -8.54 -0.14
N PHE A 77 -1.06 -9.80 -0.37
CA PHE A 77 -0.96 -10.42 -1.68
C PHE A 77 -1.96 -9.82 -2.67
N ARG A 78 -3.22 -9.57 -2.25
CA ARG A 78 -4.20 -8.86 -3.09
C ARG A 78 -3.73 -7.48 -3.48
N GLU A 79 -3.17 -6.74 -2.52
CA GLU A 79 -2.59 -5.42 -2.76
C GLU A 79 -1.41 -5.46 -3.74
N SER A 80 -0.71 -6.59 -3.90
CA SER A 80 0.38 -6.70 -4.88
C SER A 80 -0.07 -6.87 -6.33
N LEU A 81 -1.37 -7.09 -6.57
CA LEU A 81 -1.94 -7.38 -7.89
C LEU A 81 -2.77 -6.20 -8.37
N VAL A 82 -2.44 -5.63 -9.55
CA VAL A 82 -3.10 -4.41 -10.07
C VAL A 82 -4.62 -4.52 -10.21
N ASN A 83 -5.13 -5.73 -10.45
CA ASN A 83 -6.57 -5.97 -10.62
C ASN A 83 -7.33 -6.09 -9.29
N PHE A 84 -6.61 -6.30 -8.18
CA PHE A 84 -7.19 -6.59 -6.87
C PHE A 84 -6.75 -5.61 -5.77
N ALA A 85 -5.77 -4.75 -6.03
CA ALA A 85 -5.34 -3.71 -5.11
C ALA A 85 -6.46 -2.69 -4.89
N GLU A 86 -6.75 -2.37 -3.62
CA GLU A 86 -7.76 -1.39 -3.24
C GLU A 86 -7.12 -0.08 -2.78
N GLU A 87 -5.88 -0.11 -2.27
CA GLU A 87 -5.19 1.08 -1.78
C GLU A 87 -4.58 1.90 -2.93
N ASP A 88 -4.86 3.21 -2.95
CA ASP A 88 -4.38 4.14 -3.99
C ASP A 88 -2.85 4.11 -4.11
N GLU A 89 -2.13 4.06 -2.99
CA GLU A 89 -0.67 3.98 -2.98
C GLU A 89 -0.18 2.69 -3.65
N SER A 90 -0.86 1.57 -3.40
CA SER A 90 -0.50 0.28 -3.99
C SER A 90 -0.75 0.27 -5.49
N ILE A 91 -1.92 0.73 -5.93
CA ILE A 91 -2.28 0.86 -7.34
C ILE A 91 -1.27 1.74 -8.08
N ILE A 92 -0.94 2.90 -7.52
CA ILE A 92 0.04 3.82 -8.10
C ILE A 92 1.41 3.16 -8.17
N SER A 93 1.84 2.45 -7.12
CA SER A 93 3.15 1.78 -7.09
C SER A 93 3.28 0.70 -8.17
N ILE A 94 2.22 -0.10 -8.37
CA ILE A 94 2.19 -1.16 -9.38
C ILE A 94 2.11 -0.55 -10.79
N ALA A 95 1.28 0.48 -10.97
CA ALA A 95 1.21 1.20 -12.25
C ALA A 95 2.57 1.82 -12.61
N GLN A 96 3.28 2.39 -11.64
CA GLN A 96 4.63 2.92 -11.83
C GLN A 96 5.63 1.83 -12.25
N ALA A 97 5.53 0.63 -11.67
CA ALA A 97 6.35 -0.52 -12.10
C ALA A 97 6.10 -0.89 -13.57
N PHE A 98 4.88 -0.67 -14.09
CA PHE A 98 4.53 -0.83 -15.50
C PHE A 98 4.86 0.40 -16.38
N GLY A 99 5.47 1.44 -15.83
CA GLY A 99 5.90 2.64 -16.56
C GLY A 99 4.90 3.79 -16.57
N PHE A 100 3.78 3.68 -15.84
CA PHE A 100 2.89 4.82 -15.63
C PHE A 100 3.58 5.89 -14.76
N ARG A 101 3.48 7.15 -15.16
CA ARG A 101 3.99 8.28 -14.36
C ARG A 101 2.79 9.09 -13.87
N PRO A 102 2.46 9.06 -12.57
CA PRO A 102 1.35 9.85 -12.06
C PRO A 102 1.61 11.33 -12.31
N LYS A 103 0.60 12.04 -12.81
CA LYS A 103 0.67 13.48 -12.98
C LYS A 103 0.29 14.13 -11.64
N PRO A 104 1.22 14.85 -10.97
CA PRO A 104 0.87 15.55 -9.75
C PRO A 104 -0.10 16.69 -10.06
N ALA A 105 -0.80 17.16 -9.02
CA ALA A 105 -1.61 18.37 -9.11
C ALA A 105 -0.74 19.53 -9.65
N THR A 106 -1.15 20.09 -10.79
CA THR A 106 -0.48 21.23 -11.41
C THR A 106 -1.23 22.50 -11.06
N ALA A 107 -0.51 23.59 -10.79
CA ALA A 107 -1.12 24.88 -10.51
C ALA A 107 -1.93 25.39 -11.71
N ALA A 108 -3.04 26.08 -11.45
CA ALA A 108 -3.81 26.74 -12.48
C ALA A 108 -2.99 27.88 -13.12
N PHE A 109 -3.05 28.01 -14.44
CA PHE A 109 -2.44 29.10 -15.20
C PHE A 109 -3.51 29.86 -15.97
N THR A 110 -3.37 31.18 -16.06
CA THR A 110 -4.24 32.05 -16.84
C THR A 110 -3.45 33.21 -17.43
N SER A 111 -3.91 33.76 -18.55
CA SER A 111 -3.38 35.01 -19.11
C SER A 111 -4.21 36.17 -18.58
N ALA A 112 -3.56 37.17 -18.00
CA ALA A 112 -4.22 38.38 -17.50
C ALA A 112 -3.56 39.62 -18.11
N ASP A 113 -4.39 40.50 -18.66
CA ASP A 113 -3.95 41.78 -19.20
C ASP A 113 -4.13 42.88 -18.14
N VAL A 114 -3.07 43.62 -17.86
CA VAL A 114 -3.04 44.68 -16.85
C VAL A 114 -2.89 46.03 -17.54
N PHE A 115 -3.81 46.95 -17.23
CA PHE A 115 -3.78 48.32 -17.71
C PHE A 115 -3.54 49.28 -16.54
N GLN A 116 -2.64 50.25 -16.72
CA GLN A 116 -2.35 51.29 -15.74
C GLN A 116 -2.53 52.66 -16.39
N LEU A 117 -3.21 53.57 -15.69
CA LEU A 117 -3.24 54.97 -16.07
C LEU A 117 -1.95 55.66 -15.63
N VAL A 118 -1.30 56.36 -16.56
CA VAL A 118 -0.01 57.02 -16.37
C VAL A 118 -0.20 58.51 -16.63
N PRO A 119 0.39 59.40 -15.80
CA PRO A 119 0.31 60.84 -16.03
C PRO A 119 0.98 61.23 -17.37
N ALA A 120 0.43 62.22 -18.04
CA ALA A 120 1.00 62.74 -19.27
C ALA A 120 2.15 63.73 -18.96
N GLN A 121 3.28 63.54 -19.64
CA GLN A 121 4.40 64.47 -19.66
C GLN A 121 4.39 65.23 -20.99
N GLU A 122 4.60 66.54 -20.91
CA GLU A 122 4.81 67.38 -22.09
C GLU A 122 6.23 67.18 -22.61
N VAL A 123 6.35 66.65 -23.84
CA VAL A 123 7.62 66.48 -24.54
C VAL A 123 7.58 67.36 -25.79
N GLY A 124 8.21 68.53 -25.71
CA GLY A 124 8.10 69.55 -26.75
C GLY A 124 6.75 70.25 -26.73
N SER A 125 5.84 69.91 -27.65
CA SER A 125 4.47 70.45 -27.76
C SER A 125 3.39 69.34 -27.84
N ASN A 126 3.77 68.09 -27.57
CA ASN A 126 2.87 66.94 -27.55
C ASN A 126 2.83 66.32 -26.14
N PHE A 127 1.66 65.81 -25.75
CA PHE A 127 1.49 65.04 -24.52
C PHE A 127 1.80 63.58 -24.79
N ALA A 128 2.83 63.05 -24.13
CA ALA A 128 3.19 61.64 -24.16
C ALA A 128 3.07 61.03 -22.76
N PRO A 129 2.78 59.72 -22.61
CA PRO A 129 2.79 59.07 -21.31
C PRO A 129 4.18 59.15 -20.64
N ASP A 130 4.23 59.54 -19.37
CA ASP A 130 5.49 59.63 -18.63
C ASP A 130 6.09 58.25 -18.34
N SER A 131 7.22 57.96 -18.99
CA SER A 131 7.93 56.68 -18.88
C SER A 131 8.45 56.35 -17.47
N ARG A 132 8.52 57.32 -16.55
CA ARG A 132 8.95 57.09 -15.16
C ARG A 132 7.91 56.37 -14.33
N PHE A 133 6.64 56.46 -14.72
CA PHE A 133 5.50 55.89 -13.97
C PHE A 133 4.99 54.57 -14.56
N PHE A 134 5.70 54.01 -15.55
CA PHE A 134 5.36 52.71 -16.10
C PHE A 134 5.50 51.62 -15.03
N LEU A 135 4.43 50.82 -14.87
CA LEU A 135 4.45 49.66 -13.99
C LEU A 135 5.52 48.67 -14.41
N LYS A 136 6.44 48.40 -13.50
CA LYS A 136 7.39 47.28 -13.62
C LYS A 136 6.85 46.13 -12.77
N ILE A 137 6.32 45.11 -13.43
CA ILE A 137 5.88 43.89 -12.76
C ILE A 137 7.11 43.00 -12.60
N ALA A 138 7.56 42.82 -11.36
CA ALA A 138 8.68 41.92 -11.07
C ALA A 138 8.25 40.46 -11.21
N ALA A 139 9.20 39.58 -11.48
CA ALA A 139 8.97 38.14 -11.38
C ALA A 139 8.46 37.79 -9.97
N ASN A 140 7.52 36.85 -9.86
CA ASN A 140 6.88 36.44 -8.61
C ASN A 140 5.96 37.50 -7.96
N SER A 141 5.53 38.54 -8.68
CA SER A 141 4.39 39.35 -8.25
C SER A 141 3.13 38.49 -8.07
N VAL A 142 2.37 38.74 -7.01
CA VAL A 142 1.16 37.98 -6.64
C VAL A 142 -0.08 38.74 -7.09
N PHE A 143 -0.95 38.07 -7.84
CA PHE A 143 -2.29 38.53 -8.17
C PHE A 143 -3.29 37.72 -7.34
N GLN A 144 -4.03 38.42 -6.50
CA GLN A 144 -5.07 37.80 -5.66
C GLN A 144 -6.43 38.06 -6.29
N ARG A 145 -7.31 37.06 -6.20
CA ARG A 145 -8.71 37.21 -6.57
C ARG A 145 -9.49 37.91 -5.43
N SER A 146 -10.43 38.78 -5.79
CA SER A 146 -11.31 39.48 -4.84
C SER A 146 -12.22 38.50 -4.07
N GLU A 147 -12.53 38.85 -2.82
CA GLU A 147 -12.84 37.98 -1.67
C GLU A 147 -14.08 37.07 -1.78
N ASP A 148 -14.93 37.24 -2.79
CA ASP A 148 -16.24 36.56 -2.87
C ASP A 148 -16.19 35.04 -3.09
N PHE A 149 -15.05 34.45 -3.49
CA PHE A 149 -14.95 33.02 -3.85
C PHE A 149 -13.69 32.31 -3.33
N GLY A 150 -13.20 32.67 -2.14
CA GLY A 150 -12.02 32.06 -1.52
C GLY A 150 -10.71 32.60 -2.09
N ALA A 151 -9.71 32.77 -1.23
CA ALA A 151 -8.42 33.36 -1.61
C ALA A 151 -7.61 32.39 -2.48
N VAL A 152 -7.38 32.76 -3.74
CA VAL A 152 -6.48 32.06 -4.66
C VAL A 152 -5.44 33.05 -5.16
N ASP A 153 -4.18 32.74 -4.85
CA ASP A 153 -3.02 33.55 -5.20
C ASP A 153 -2.36 33.04 -6.47
N PHE A 154 -2.28 33.88 -7.49
CA PHE A 154 -1.55 33.60 -8.71
C PHE A 154 -0.20 34.29 -8.69
N ARG A 155 0.87 33.57 -9.03
CA ARG A 155 2.22 34.14 -9.12
C ARG A 155 2.60 34.35 -10.58
N ASN A 156 3.16 35.52 -10.89
CA ASN A 156 3.67 35.79 -12.22
C ASN A 156 4.91 34.93 -12.52
N THR A 157 4.83 34.11 -13.57
CA THR A 157 5.90 33.22 -14.02
C THR A 157 6.73 33.80 -15.19
N LYS A 158 6.35 34.94 -15.76
CA LYS A 158 7.20 35.60 -16.77
C LYS A 158 8.43 36.20 -16.09
N LYS A 159 9.60 35.82 -16.60
CA LYS A 159 10.85 36.58 -16.47
C LYS A 159 10.75 37.87 -17.27
#